data_AF-A0A240ULM8-F1
#
_entry.id   AF-A0A240ULM8-F1
#
_cell.length_a   1.000
_cell.length_b   1.000
_cell.length_c   1.000
_cell.angle_alpha   90.00
_cell.angle_beta   90.00
_cell.angle_gamma   90.00
#
_symmetry.space_group_name_H-M   'P 1'
#
loop_
_entity.id
_entity.type
_entity.pdbx_description
1 polymer ?
#
loop_
_entity_poly.entity_id
_entity_poly.type
_entity_poly.pdbx_seq_one_letter_code
_entity_poly.pdbx_strand_id
1 'polypeptide(L)'
;MVSGEPPILRFHEKGHFTHANGRRMAFSNVYRFEVVEDRVELYHERRGQEDAVFLFPLVVVEENRLMSLAPHLCVRDLYSGELIMTDHGFDLTWTVEGPRKQERIHYCYR
;
A
#
# COMPACT_ATOMS: atom_id res chain seq x y z
N MET A 1 10.78 29.41 -7.16
CA MET A 1 10.66 28.10 -6.52
C MET A 1 9.27 27.61 -6.86
N VAL A 2 9.14 26.60 -7.73
CA VAL A 2 7.83 26.14 -8.19
C VAL A 2 7.18 25.39 -7.02
N SER A 3 6.23 26.02 -6.33
CA SER A 3 5.32 25.31 -5.42
C SER A 3 4.26 24.62 -6.29
N GLY A 4 4.62 23.46 -6.85
CA GLY A 4 3.65 22.53 -7.40
C GLY A 4 3.24 21.57 -6.29
N GLU A 5 1.95 21.29 -6.16
CA GLU A 5 1.51 20.16 -5.35
C GLU A 5 2.18 18.86 -5.87
N PRO A 6 2.55 17.93 -4.97
CA PRO A 6 3.17 16.68 -5.40
C PRO A 6 2.26 15.95 -6.39
N PRO A 7 2.81 15.26 -7.41
CA PRO A 7 2.00 14.44 -8.29
C PRO A 7 1.19 13.41 -7.49
N ILE A 8 -0.14 13.42 -7.68
CA ILE A 8 -1.06 12.49 -7.03
C ILE A 8 -1.56 11.47 -8.05
N LEU A 9 -1.38 10.19 -7.76
CA LEU A 9 -1.99 9.08 -8.48
C LEU A 9 -3.04 8.40 -7.60
N ARG A 10 -4.27 8.26 -8.10
CA ARG A 10 -5.31 7.46 -7.45
C ARG A 10 -5.46 6.13 -8.15
N PHE A 11 -5.38 5.06 -7.38
CA PHE A 11 -5.53 3.69 -7.85
C PHE A 11 -6.82 3.10 -7.29
N HIS A 12 -7.77 2.84 -8.20
CA HIS A 12 -9.04 2.21 -7.87
C HIS A 12 -8.90 0.70 -8.02
N GLU A 13 -8.92 0.02 -6.88
CA GLU A 13 -8.69 -1.40 -6.80
C GLU A 13 -10.01 -2.16 -6.62
N LYS A 14 -10.17 -3.27 -7.35
CA LYS A 14 -11.22 -4.27 -7.09
C LYS A 14 -10.64 -5.66 -7.27
N GLY A 15 -11.04 -6.59 -6.42
CA GLY A 15 -10.52 -7.95 -6.48
C GLY A 15 -11.22 -8.90 -5.56
N HIS A 16 -10.58 -10.06 -5.37
CA HIS A 16 -11.04 -11.07 -4.43
C HIS A 16 -9.87 -11.57 -3.59
N PHE A 17 -10.07 -11.69 -2.29
CA PHE A 17 -9.18 -12.46 -1.43
C PHE A 17 -9.67 -13.89 -1.31
N THR A 18 -8.73 -14.82 -1.32
CA THR A 18 -8.97 -16.20 -0.90
C THR A 18 -8.41 -16.34 0.51
N HIS A 19 -9.31 -16.49 1.48
CA HIS A 19 -8.93 -16.73 2.87
C HIS A 19 -8.35 -18.15 3.03
N ALA A 20 -7.60 -18.40 4.10
CA ALA A 20 -6.93 -19.69 4.34
C ALA A 20 -7.90 -20.89 4.39
N ASN A 21 -9.18 -20.65 4.72
CA ASN A 21 -10.24 -21.67 4.70
C ASN A 21 -10.91 -21.84 3.33
N GLY A 22 -10.34 -21.27 2.26
CA GLY A 22 -10.85 -21.32 0.89
C GLY A 22 -11.99 -20.35 0.61
N ARG A 23 -12.50 -19.60 1.61
CA ARG A 23 -13.58 -18.62 1.39
C ARG A 23 -13.06 -17.47 0.54
N ARG A 24 -13.78 -17.17 -0.54
CA ARG A 24 -13.49 -16.03 -1.42
C ARG A 24 -14.31 -14.81 -0.98
N MET A 25 -13.66 -13.67 -0.86
CA MET A 25 -14.27 -12.40 -0.42
C MET A 25 -13.93 -11.31 -1.43
N ALA A 26 -14.95 -10.68 -2.02
CA ALA A 26 -14.75 -9.52 -2.88
C ALA A 26 -14.29 -8.31 -2.04
N PHE A 27 -13.44 -7.46 -2.62
CA PHE A 27 -13.00 -6.22 -2.00
C PHE A 27 -12.90 -5.11 -3.04
N SER A 28 -12.89 -3.87 -2.55
CA SER A 28 -12.56 -2.68 -3.34
C SER A 28 -11.84 -1.66 -2.46
N ASN A 29 -10.74 -1.11 -2.96
CA ASN A 29 -9.97 -0.09 -2.27
C ASN A 29 -9.73 1.11 -3.18
N VAL A 30 -9.42 2.26 -2.58
CA VAL A 30 -8.89 3.42 -3.29
C VAL A 30 -7.62 3.83 -2.57
N TYR A 31 -6.50 3.70 -3.28
CA TYR A 31 -5.21 4.16 -2.79
C TYR A 31 -4.84 5.47 -3.46
N ARG A 32 -4.20 6.34 -2.68
CA ARG A 32 -3.62 7.59 -3.14
C ARG A 32 -2.11 7.51 -2.94
N PHE A 33 -1.38 7.66 -4.04
CA PHE A 33 0.08 7.71 -4.07
C PHE A 33 0.48 9.17 -4.30
N GLU A 34 1.26 9.73 -3.40
CA GLU A 34 1.81 11.07 -3.54
C GLU A 34 3.32 10.98 -3.73
N VAL A 35 3.83 11.50 -4.84
CA VAL A 35 5.27 11.48 -5.12
C VAL A 35 5.92 12.68 -4.44
N VAL A 36 6.74 12.43 -3.44
CA VAL A 36 7.39 13.46 -2.62
C VAL A 36 8.90 13.21 -2.64
N GLU A 37 9.64 14.06 -3.35
CA GLU A 37 11.11 13.99 -3.46
C GLU A 37 11.62 12.60 -3.85
N ASP A 38 12.12 11.83 -2.88
CA ASP A 38 12.77 10.52 -3.03
C ASP A 38 11.87 9.33 -2.66
N ARG A 39 10.59 9.59 -2.35
CA ARG A 39 9.64 8.58 -1.88
C ARG A 39 8.25 8.76 -2.44
N VAL A 40 7.43 7.74 -2.25
CA VAL A 40 6.00 7.75 -2.55
C VAL A 40 5.24 7.55 -1.24
N GLU A 41 4.47 8.55 -0.83
CA GLU A 41 3.61 8.43 0.34
C GLU A 41 2.31 7.73 -0.04
N LEU A 42 1.99 6.65 0.67
CA LEU A 42 0.84 5.82 0.39
C LEU A 42 -0.28 6.05 1.41
N TYR A 43 -1.47 6.32 0.90
CA TYR A 43 -2.67 6.56 1.67
C TYR A 43 -3.81 5.64 1.22
N HIS A 44 -4.70 5.30 2.14
CA HIS A 44 -5.97 4.62 1.85
C HIS A 44 -7.16 5.56 2.06
N GLU A 45 -7.97 5.77 1.02
CA GLU A 45 -9.13 6.66 1.05
C GLU A 45 -10.42 5.96 1.54
N ARG A 46 -10.31 5.02 2.51
CA ARG A 46 -11.48 4.27 3.02
C ARG A 46 -12.50 5.16 3.74
N ARG A 47 -12.09 6.37 4.12
CA ARG A 47 -12.93 7.39 4.78
C ARG A 47 -13.30 8.52 3.82
N GLY A 48 -12.98 8.40 2.54
CA GLY A 48 -13.07 9.49 1.57
C GLY A 48 -11.72 10.16 1.32
N GLN A 49 -11.70 11.07 0.33
CA GLN A 49 -10.48 11.75 -0.14
C GLN A 49 -9.92 12.73 0.90
N GLU A 50 -10.80 13.47 1.58
CA GLU A 50 -10.44 14.46 2.60
C GLU A 50 -9.89 13.80 3.88
N ASP A 51 -10.32 12.58 4.17
CA ASP A 51 -9.95 11.81 5.37
C ASP A 51 -9.05 10.60 5.02
N ALA A 52 -8.16 10.77 4.03
CA ALA A 52 -7.25 9.73 3.59
C ALA A 52 -6.36 9.25 4.75
N VAL A 53 -6.34 7.94 4.98
CA VAL A 53 -5.55 7.33 6.06
C VAL A 53 -4.15 7.08 5.56
N PHE A 54 -3.16 7.78 6.12
CA PHE A 54 -1.75 7.50 5.86
C PHE A 54 -1.39 6.07 6.25
N LEU A 55 -0.65 5.38 5.38
CA LEU A 55 -0.21 4.01 5.61
C LEU A 55 1.30 3.96 5.88
N PHE A 56 2.13 4.37 4.92
CA PHE A 56 3.58 4.46 5.06
C PHE A 56 4.21 5.08 3.80
N PRO A 57 5.46 5.57 3.88
CA PRO A 57 6.23 5.96 2.71
C PRO A 57 6.92 4.75 2.08
N LEU A 58 6.88 4.65 0.75
CA LEU A 58 7.62 3.69 -0.07
C LEU A 58 8.85 4.38 -0.67
N VAL A 59 10.01 3.74 -0.58
CA VAL A 59 11.26 4.16 -1.23
C VAL A 59 11.69 3.15 -2.27
N VAL A 60 12.28 3.64 -3.35
CA VAL A 60 12.91 2.78 -4.37
C VAL A 60 14.17 2.18 -3.77
N VAL A 61 14.22 0.84 -3.67
CA VAL A 61 15.40 0.12 -3.18
C VAL A 61 16.16 -0.54 -4.33
N GLU A 62 15.46 -0.91 -5.40
CA GLU A 62 15.99 -1.48 -6.64
C GLU A 62 15.10 -1.02 -7.81
N GLU A 63 15.56 -1.16 -9.05
CA GLU A 63 14.84 -0.68 -10.26
C GLU A 63 13.39 -1.18 -10.35
N ASN A 64 13.12 -2.39 -9.87
CA ASN A 64 11.82 -3.03 -9.89
C ASN A 64 11.20 -3.18 -8.48
N ARG A 65 11.73 -2.53 -7.45
CA ARG A 65 11.34 -2.80 -6.07
C ARG A 65 11.23 -1.53 -5.22
N LEU A 66 10.08 -1.38 -4.58
CA LEU A 66 9.85 -0.37 -3.57
C LEU A 66 9.56 -1.03 -2.22
N MET A 67 10.07 -0.44 -1.14
CA MET A 67 9.84 -0.92 0.23
C MET A 67 9.43 0.22 1.14
N SER A 68 8.65 -0.09 2.17
CA SER A 68 8.35 0.88 3.21
C SER A 68 9.65 1.32 3.89
N LEU A 69 9.91 2.62 4.00
CA LEU A 69 11.14 3.15 4.61
C LEU A 69 11.32 2.65 6.05
N ALA A 70 10.22 2.59 6.80
CA ALA A 70 10.13 2.01 8.12
C ALA A 70 8.70 1.50 8.36
N PRO A 71 8.50 0.51 9.26
CA PRO A 71 7.17 0.14 9.70
C PRO A 71 6.45 1.34 10.31
N HIS A 72 5.22 1.60 9.86
CA HIS A 72 4.39 2.67 10.39
C HIS A 72 3.52 2.13 11.52
N LEU A 73 3.63 2.76 12.70
CA LEU A 73 2.77 2.44 13.84
C LEU A 73 1.40 3.10 13.68
N CYS A 74 0.38 2.28 13.48
CA CYS A 74 -1.01 2.71 13.49
C CYS A 74 -1.73 2.08 14.70
N VAL A 75 -2.03 2.93 15.70
CA VAL A 75 -2.62 2.54 16.98
C VAL A 75 -1.72 1.54 17.75
N ARG A 76 -1.84 0.23 17.49
CA ARG A 76 -1.04 -0.83 18.13
C ARG A 76 -0.43 -1.82 17.13
N ASP A 77 -0.64 -1.59 15.84
CA ASP A 77 -0.18 -2.47 14.78
C ASP A 77 0.88 -1.73 13.96
N LEU A 78 1.98 -2.40 13.65
CA LEU A 78 3.03 -1.96 12.73
C LEU A 78 2.66 -2.42 11.32
N TYR A 79 2.67 -1.48 10.39
CA TYR A 79 2.38 -1.70 8.99
C TYR A 79 3.64 -1.51 8.16
N SER A 80 3.98 -2.50 7.33
CA SER A 80 5.04 -2.38 6.33
C SER A 80 4.56 -2.94 5.00
N GLY A 81 5.24 -2.52 3.93
CA GLY A 81 4.86 -2.85 2.57
C GLY A 81 6.07 -3.06 1.66
N GLU A 82 5.90 -3.96 0.70
CA GLU A 82 6.87 -4.19 -0.37
C GLU A 82 6.12 -4.33 -1.69
N LEU A 83 6.55 -3.56 -2.68
CA LEU A 83 6.05 -3.62 -4.06
C LEU A 83 7.17 -4.12 -4.96
N ILE A 84 6.89 -5.19 -5.71
CA ILE A 84 7.81 -5.75 -6.70
C ILE A 84 7.14 -5.70 -8.07
N MET A 85 7.75 -4.97 -9.00
CA MET A 85 7.35 -4.97 -10.40
C MET A 85 7.69 -6.32 -11.03
N THR A 86 6.77 -6.84 -11.82
CA THR A 86 6.92 -8.11 -12.57
C THR A 86 6.70 -7.83 -14.05
N ASP A 87 7.06 -8.79 -14.91
CA ASP A 87 6.87 -8.65 -16.37
C ASP A 87 5.42 -8.45 -16.80
N HIS A 88 4.46 -8.74 -15.91
CA HIS A 88 3.03 -8.71 -16.20
C HIS A 88 2.24 -7.77 -15.28
N GLY A 89 2.91 -6.95 -14.48
CA GLY A 89 2.26 -6.06 -13.52
C GLY A 89 3.12 -5.89 -12.28
N PHE A 90 2.55 -6.10 -11.09
CA PHE A 90 3.30 -6.00 -9.84
C PHE A 90 2.67 -6.82 -8.73
N ASP A 91 3.48 -7.15 -7.74
CA ASP A 91 3.02 -7.71 -6.47
C ASP A 91 3.16 -6.67 -5.38
N LEU A 92 2.16 -6.61 -4.51
CA LEU A 92 2.20 -5.79 -3.31
C LEU A 92 1.99 -6.69 -2.11
N THR A 93 2.96 -6.71 -1.21
CA THR A 93 2.84 -7.47 0.02
C THR A 93 2.80 -6.55 1.23
N TRP A 94 1.75 -6.73 2.03
CA TRP A 94 1.55 -6.03 3.30
C TRP A 94 1.92 -6.95 4.43
N THR A 95 2.61 -6.42 5.43
CA THR A 95 2.81 -7.09 6.72
C THR A 95 2.21 -6.22 7.80
N VAL A 96 1.36 -6.83 8.63
CA VAL A 96 0.72 -6.18 9.79
C VAL A 96 1.07 -6.97 11.04
N GLU A 97 1.83 -6.34 11.92
CA GLU A 97 2.33 -6.96 13.15
C GLU A 97 1.81 -6.19 14.36
N GLY A 98 1.09 -6.87 15.26
CA GLY A 98 0.60 -6.24 16.47
C GLY A 98 0.21 -7.28 17.51
N PRO A 99 -0.20 -6.86 18.73
CA PRO A 99 -0.47 -7.77 19.84
C PRO A 99 -1.50 -8.87 19.55
N ARG A 100 -2.34 -8.69 18.51
CA ARG A 100 -3.37 -9.65 18.10
C ARG A 100 -3.36 -9.95 16.61
N LYS A 101 -2.47 -9.34 15.83
CA LYS A 101 -2.41 -9.48 14.38
C LYS A 101 -1.02 -9.94 13.98
N GLN A 102 -1.00 -10.97 13.14
CA GLN A 102 0.19 -11.41 12.45
C GLN A 102 -0.25 -11.75 11.03
N GLU A 103 -0.42 -10.72 10.22
CA GLU A 103 -1.01 -10.85 8.89
C GLU A 103 0.03 -10.54 7.82
N ARG A 104 0.07 -11.39 6.79
CA ARG A 104 0.76 -11.12 5.55
C ARG A 104 -0.24 -11.24 4.42
N ILE A 105 -0.47 -10.13 3.71
CA ILE A 105 -1.46 -10.06 2.63
C ILE A 105 -0.70 -9.84 1.33
N HIS A 106 -0.83 -10.78 0.41
CA HIS A 106 -0.17 -10.74 -0.89
C HIS A 106 -1.20 -10.42 -1.98
N TYR A 107 -1.00 -9.30 -2.66
CA TYR A 107 -1.80 -8.85 -3.78
C TYR A 107 -1.02 -9.10 -5.05
N CYS A 108 -1.68 -9.72 -6.03
CA CYS A 108 -1.12 -9.95 -7.36
C CYS A 108 -1.92 -9.12 -8.37
N TYR A 109 -1.27 -8.16 -9.02
CA TYR A 109 -1.85 -7.37 -10.10
C TYR A 109 -1.25 -7.84 -11.41
N ARG A 110 -2.12 -8.34 -12.29
CA ARG A 110 -1.82 -8.97 -13.57
C ARG A 110 -2.88 -8.57 -14.58
#